data_AF-A0A519VSD4-F1
#
_entry.id   AF-A0A519VSD4-F1
#
_cell.length_a   1.000
_cell.length_b   1.000
_cell.length_c   1.000
_cell.angle_alpha   90.00
_cell.angle_beta   90.00
_cell.angle_gamma   90.00
#
_symmetry.space_group_name_H-M   'P 1'
#
loop_
_entity.id
_entity.type
_entity.pdbx_description
1 polymer ?
#
loop_
_entity_poly.entity_id
_entity_poly.type
_entity_poly.pdbx_seq_one_letter_code
_entity_poly.pdbx_strand_id
1 'polypeptide(L)'
;MRKLFATVLLLAVFTCTVRAQSTSVLGAWQLTNGNDTHYLFFQDGFCFHTVQQGNAFGMSQGGNYEVSNGKLNINVLYNSSDSTKVGSQMNLPFSLTNGQLSLRTEQGEV
;
A
#
# COMPACT_ATOMS: atom_id res chain seq x y z
N MET A 1 16.43 -8.65 -47.82
CA MET A 1 15.37 -9.32 -47.02
C MET A 1 15.91 -10.08 -45.80
N ARG A 2 17.01 -10.86 -45.88
CA ARG A 2 17.62 -11.54 -44.70
C ARG A 2 18.08 -10.62 -43.56
N LYS A 3 18.61 -9.42 -43.86
CA LYS A 3 19.08 -8.47 -42.84
C LYS A 3 17.93 -7.75 -42.11
N LEU A 4 16.77 -7.60 -42.76
CA LEU A 4 15.59 -6.97 -42.17
C LEU A 4 14.97 -7.85 -41.08
N PHE A 5 14.97 -9.17 -41.29
CA PHE A 5 14.52 -10.16 -40.30
C PHE A 5 15.40 -10.17 -39.03
N ALA A 6 16.72 -10.05 -39.18
CA ALA A 6 17.63 -10.02 -38.04
C ALA A 6 17.47 -8.77 -37.17
N THR A 7 17.18 -7.61 -37.79
CA THR A 7 16.95 -6.34 -37.06
C THR A 7 15.61 -6.34 -36.30
N VAL A 8 14.55 -6.90 -36.88
CA VAL A 8 13.25 -7.05 -36.21
C VAL A 8 13.36 -8.01 -35.02
N LEU A 9 14.14 -9.09 -35.16
CA LEU A 9 14.37 -10.04 -34.07
C LEU A 9 15.17 -9.43 -32.91
N LEU A 10 16.13 -8.54 -33.19
CA LEU A 10 16.90 -7.83 -32.15
C LEU A 10 16.06 -6.79 -31.40
N LEU A 11 15.09 -6.15 -32.05
CA LEU A 11 14.19 -5.19 -31.40
C LEU A 11 13.18 -5.88 -30.46
N ALA A 12 12.72 -7.09 -30.81
CA ALA A 12 11.74 -7.85 -30.02
C ALA A 12 12.31 -8.42 -28.70
N VAL A 13 13.63 -8.64 -28.63
CA VAL A 13 14.29 -9.12 -27.39
C VAL A 13 14.46 -7.99 -26.37
N PHE A 14 14.50 -6.72 -26.80
CA PHE A 14 14.66 -5.57 -25.92
C PHE A 14 13.39 -5.15 -25.17
N THR A 15 12.21 -5.57 -25.64
CA THR A 15 10.91 -5.19 -25.04
C THR A 15 10.47 -6.09 -23.90
N CYS A 16 11.20 -7.17 -23.56
CA CYS A 16 10.73 -8.18 -22.62
C CYS A 16 11.32 -8.08 -21.19
N THR A 17 12.01 -6.99 -20.82
CA THR A 17 12.63 -6.84 -19.49
C THR A 17 11.87 -5.93 -18.52
N VAL A 18 10.69 -5.40 -18.89
CA VAL A 18 9.84 -4.71 -17.92
C VAL A 18 9.12 -5.74 -17.06
N ARG A 19 9.83 -6.28 -16.06
CA ARG A 19 9.16 -6.91 -14.92
C ARG A 19 8.52 -5.78 -14.13
N ALA A 20 7.27 -5.46 -14.42
CA ALA A 20 6.44 -4.71 -13.49
C ALA A 20 6.30 -5.58 -12.23
N GLN A 21 7.21 -5.41 -11.28
CA GLN A 21 7.03 -5.94 -9.93
C GLN A 21 5.93 -5.10 -9.31
N SER A 22 4.69 -5.56 -9.48
CA SER A 22 3.57 -5.05 -8.69
C SER A 22 3.84 -5.43 -7.25
N THR A 23 4.47 -4.54 -6.49
CA THR A 23 4.63 -4.67 -5.05
C THR A 23 3.24 -4.55 -4.44
N SER A 24 2.60 -5.70 -4.24
CA SER A 24 1.21 -5.76 -3.82
C SER A 24 1.11 -5.66 -2.30
N VAL A 25 0.46 -4.60 -1.81
CA VAL A 25 0.13 -4.43 -0.39
C VAL A 25 -1.01 -5.34 0.10
N LEU A 26 -1.63 -6.10 -0.82
CA LEU A 26 -2.80 -6.93 -0.54
C LEU A 26 -2.55 -7.89 0.62
N GLY A 27 -3.56 -8.01 1.48
CA GLY A 27 -3.54 -8.92 2.63
C GLY A 27 -3.80 -8.21 3.95
N ALA A 28 -3.60 -8.98 5.03
CA ALA A 28 -3.70 -8.53 6.40
C ALA A 28 -2.30 -8.35 6.98
N TRP A 29 -2.09 -7.23 7.68
CA TRP A 29 -0.84 -6.89 8.33
C TRP A 29 -1.09 -6.55 9.78
N GLN A 30 -0.12 -6.89 10.62
CA GLN A 30 -0.16 -6.61 12.04
C GLN A 30 1.16 -5.96 12.46
N LEU A 31 1.07 -4.92 13.28
CA LEU A 31 2.20 -4.28 13.94
C LEU A 31 1.84 -4.11 15.41
N THR A 32 2.74 -4.52 16.31
CA THR A 32 2.60 -4.25 17.74
C THR A 32 3.68 -3.27 18.16
N ASN A 33 3.27 -2.15 18.76
CA ASN A 33 4.14 -1.10 19.28
C ASN A 33 3.75 -0.79 20.72
N GLY A 34 4.50 -1.33 21.69
CA GLY A 34 4.15 -1.23 23.10
C GLY A 34 2.81 -1.90 23.39
N ASN A 35 1.85 -1.14 23.92
CA ASN A 35 0.50 -1.63 24.21
C ASN A 35 -0.44 -1.58 23.00
N ASP A 36 -0.02 -0.94 21.91
CA ASP A 36 -0.88 -0.72 20.75
C ASP A 36 -0.63 -1.83 19.73
N THR A 37 -1.69 -2.48 19.27
CA THR A 37 -1.64 -3.41 18.14
C THR A 37 -2.46 -2.85 16.99
N HIS A 38 -1.78 -2.59 15.90
CA HIS A 38 -2.33 -2.12 14.64
C HIS A 38 -2.67 -3.33 13.78
N TYR A 39 -3.89 -3.34 13.25
CA TYR A 39 -4.37 -4.26 12.24
C TYR A 39 -4.66 -3.48 10.98
N LEU A 40 -4.00 -3.84 9.90
CA LEU A 40 -4.19 -3.26 8.58
C LEU A 40 -4.72 -4.33 7.63
N PHE A 41 -5.69 -3.98 6.81
CA PHE A 41 -6.23 -4.89 5.79
C PHE A 41 -6.34 -4.13 4.48
N PHE A 42 -5.87 -4.74 3.39
CA PHE A 42 -5.92 -4.19 2.04
C PHE A 42 -6.47 -5.27 1.11
N GLN A 43 -7.66 -5.03 0.55
CA GLN A 43 -8.31 -5.97 -0.37
C GLN A 43 -9.27 -5.23 -1.28
N ASP A 44 -9.30 -5.60 -2.55
CA ASP A 44 -10.29 -5.13 -3.54
C ASP A 44 -10.45 -3.60 -3.58
N GLY A 45 -9.34 -2.86 -3.43
CA GLY A 45 -9.34 -1.41 -3.45
C GLY A 45 -9.89 -0.74 -2.19
N PHE A 46 -10.14 -1.50 -1.13
CA PHE A 46 -10.56 -0.98 0.17
C PHE A 46 -9.57 -1.33 1.28
N CYS A 47 -9.34 -0.39 2.20
CA CYS A 47 -8.46 -0.59 3.33
C CYS A 47 -9.12 -0.28 4.68
N PHE A 48 -8.68 -1.02 5.70
CA PHE A 48 -9.05 -0.82 7.10
C PHE A 48 -7.78 -0.69 7.93
N HIS A 49 -7.76 0.26 8.85
CA HIS A 49 -6.77 0.37 9.91
C HIS A 49 -7.51 0.37 11.24
N THR A 50 -7.21 -0.57 12.12
CA THR A 50 -7.78 -0.67 13.47
C THR A 50 -6.65 -0.76 14.48
N VAL A 51 -6.77 -0.03 15.58
CA VAL A 51 -5.81 -0.06 16.69
C VAL A 51 -6.52 -0.58 17.92
N GLN A 52 -5.95 -1.62 18.49
CA GLN A 52 -6.27 -2.13 19.81
C GLN A 52 -5.26 -1.58 20.81
N GLN A 53 -5.73 -1.01 21.92
CA GLN A 53 -4.88 -0.47 22.99
C GLN A 53 -5.02 -1.36 24.23
N GLY A 54 -4.04 -2.22 24.47
CA GLY A 54 -4.15 -3.28 25.47
C GLY A 54 -5.32 -4.21 25.16
N ASN A 55 -6.38 -4.15 25.97
CA ASN A 55 -7.60 -4.94 25.79
C ASN A 55 -8.81 -4.10 25.33
N ALA A 56 -8.59 -2.86 24.93
CA ALA A 56 -9.64 -1.93 24.51
C ALA A 56 -9.56 -1.63 23.01
N PHE A 57 -10.71 -1.29 22.44
CA PHE A 57 -10.75 -0.64 21.12
C PHE A 57 -10.15 0.76 21.24
N GLY A 58 -9.13 1.05 20.42
CA GLY A 58 -8.53 2.38 20.32
C GLY A 58 -9.20 3.20 19.23
N MET A 59 -9.03 2.79 17.96
CA MET A 59 -9.64 3.47 16.82
C MET A 59 -9.82 2.56 15.62
N SER A 60 -10.63 3.00 14.66
CA SER A 60 -10.71 2.45 13.31
C SER A 60 -10.87 3.58 12.29
N GLN A 61 -10.17 3.46 11.17
CA GLN A 61 -10.31 4.34 10.01
C GLN A 61 -10.10 3.55 8.72
N GLY A 62 -10.61 4.05 7.62
CA GLY A 62 -10.46 3.36 6.34
C GLY A 62 -11.21 4.01 5.20
N GLY A 63 -11.14 3.36 4.05
CA GLY A 63 -11.75 3.85 2.82
C GLY A 63 -11.13 3.21 1.58
N ASN A 64 -11.34 3.86 0.44
CA ASN A 64 -10.82 3.36 -0.82
C ASN A 64 -9.33 3.68 -0.92
N TYR A 65 -8.53 2.76 -1.47
CA TYR A 65 -7.12 2.99 -1.72
C TYR A 65 -6.70 2.61 -3.14
N GLU A 66 -5.70 3.33 -3.64
CA GLU A 66 -5.00 3.00 -4.87
C GLU A 66 -3.49 3.01 -4.65
N VAL A 67 -2.81 2.03 -5.23
CA VAL A 67 -1.34 1.99 -5.26
C VAL A 67 -0.85 2.68 -6.52
N SER A 68 -0.15 3.80 -6.37
CA SER A 68 0.51 4.47 -7.50
C SER A 68 1.83 5.09 -7.05
N ASN A 69 2.87 5.01 -7.89
CA ASN A 69 4.18 5.62 -7.64
C ASN A 69 4.81 5.24 -6.28
N GLY A 70 4.63 3.99 -5.82
CA GLY A 70 5.16 3.53 -4.53
C GLY A 70 4.44 4.11 -3.30
N LYS A 71 3.23 4.63 -3.49
CA LYS A 71 2.39 5.21 -2.43
C LYS A 71 1.02 4.57 -2.42
N LEU A 72 0.44 4.46 -1.22
CA LEU A 72 -0.97 4.23 -1.00
C LEU A 72 -1.67 5.58 -0.96
N ASN A 73 -2.59 5.81 -1.89
CA ASN A 73 -3.44 7.00 -1.93
C ASN A 73 -4.80 6.57 -1.40
N ILE A 74 -5.13 6.98 -0.19
CA ILE A 74 -6.33 6.56 0.53
C ILE A 74 -7.31 7.73 0.56
N ASN A 75 -8.51 7.52 0.05
CA ASN A 75 -9.65 8.40 0.27
C ASN A 75 -10.38 7.95 1.53
N VAL A 76 -10.33 8.77 2.59
CA VAL A 76 -10.88 8.41 3.90
C VAL A 76 -12.40 8.47 3.85
N LEU A 77 -13.07 7.33 4.06
CA LEU A 77 -14.54 7.23 4.07
C LEU A 77 -15.12 7.18 5.49
N TYR A 78 -14.30 6.78 6.47
CA TYR A 78 -14.67 6.83 7.87
C TYR A 78 -13.43 6.98 8.76
N ASN A 79 -13.62 7.58 9.93
CA ASN A 79 -12.63 7.68 10.98
C ASN A 79 -13.35 7.79 12.33
N SER A 80 -13.12 6.83 13.23
CA SER A 80 -13.81 6.77 14.53
C SER A 80 -13.27 7.77 15.54
N SER A 81 -12.05 8.27 15.37
CA SER A 81 -11.38 9.19 16.31
C SER A 81 -11.56 10.64 15.93
N ASP A 82 -11.62 10.94 14.62
CA ASP A 82 -11.73 12.30 14.10
C ASP A 82 -12.57 12.32 12.81
N SER A 83 -13.85 12.68 12.94
CA SER A 83 -14.78 12.75 11.82
C SER A 83 -14.43 13.84 10.80
N THR A 84 -13.61 14.84 11.18
CA THR A 84 -13.18 15.90 10.25
C THR A 84 -12.25 15.39 9.14
N LYS A 85 -11.70 14.18 9.30
CA LYS A 85 -10.85 13.52 8.30
C LYS A 85 -11.64 12.84 7.18
N VAL A 86 -12.95 12.65 7.32
CA VAL A 86 -13.76 12.02 6.27
C VAL A 86 -13.78 12.90 5.01
N GLY A 87 -13.53 12.28 3.86
CA GLY A 87 -13.39 12.95 2.57
C GLY A 87 -11.99 13.54 2.29
N SER A 88 -11.05 13.41 3.23
CA SER A 88 -9.65 13.80 3.01
C SER A 88 -8.85 12.70 2.32
N GLN A 89 -7.75 13.10 1.69
CA GLN A 89 -6.83 12.17 1.03
C GLN A 89 -5.55 11.99 1.84
N MET A 90 -5.14 10.75 2.05
CA MET A 90 -3.91 10.37 2.73
C MET A 90 -2.96 9.69 1.76
N ASN A 91 -1.70 10.13 1.72
CA ASN A 91 -0.69 9.59 0.83
C ASN A 91 0.44 8.97 1.66
N LEU A 92 0.54 7.64 1.62
CA LEU A 92 1.51 6.90 2.43
C LEU A 92 2.53 6.20 1.52
N PRO A 93 3.78 6.67 1.46
CA PRO A 93 4.85 5.87 0.89
C PRO A 93 4.96 4.53 1.61
N PHE A 94 5.14 3.45 0.86
CA PHE A 94 5.30 2.12 1.42
C PHE A 94 6.43 1.33 0.76
N SER A 95 6.94 0.34 1.49
CA SER A 95 7.86 -0.66 0.96
C SER A 95 7.51 -2.04 1.48
N LEU A 96 7.76 -3.07 0.67
CA LEU A 96 7.64 -4.47 1.06
C LEU A 96 8.99 -5.16 0.91
N THR A 97 9.55 -5.59 2.03
CA THR A 97 10.85 -6.28 2.08
C THR A 97 10.71 -7.51 2.96
N ASN A 98 11.07 -8.68 2.43
CA ASN A 98 11.04 -9.95 3.17
C ASN A 98 9.69 -10.25 3.85
N GLY A 99 8.58 -9.91 3.19
CA GLY A 99 7.23 -10.11 3.75
C GLY A 99 6.88 -9.17 4.90
N GLN A 100 7.60 -8.06 5.05
CA GLN A 100 7.28 -6.99 6.00
C GLN A 100 6.86 -5.74 5.24
N LEU A 101 5.73 -5.17 5.64
CA LEU A 101 5.22 -3.89 5.16
C LEU A 101 5.77 -2.78 6.06
N SER A 102 6.36 -1.76 5.45
CA SER A 102 6.73 -0.52 6.15
C SER A 102 5.94 0.64 5.55
N LEU A 103 5.31 1.45 6.41
CA LEU A 103 4.56 2.63 6.01
C LEU A 103 5.28 3.88 6.54
N ARG A 104 5.39 4.91 5.71
CA ARG A 104 5.96 6.19 6.15
C ARG A 104 4.85 7.20 6.33
N THR A 105 4.71 7.70 7.54
CA THR A 105 3.82 8.83 7.84
C THR A 105 4.65 10.11 7.99
N GLU A 106 4.02 11.27 7.79
CA GLU A 106 4.69 12.56 8.02
C GLU A 106 5.08 12.78 9.50
N GLN A 107 4.58 11.94 10.43
CA GLN A 107 4.90 11.98 11.86
C GLN A 107 5.96 10.95 12.30
N GLY A 108 6.56 10.18 11.37
CA GLY A 108 7.61 9.19 11.66
C GLY A 108 7.31 7.80 11.09
N GLU A 109 8.33 6.93 11.05
CA GLU A 109 8.20 5.53 10.62
C GLU A 109 7.30 4.77 11.61
N VAL A 110 6.28 4.08 11.07
CA VAL A 110 5.44 3.10 11.79
C VAL A 110 5.44 1.79 11.03
#